data_AF-A0A1G9XFZ6-F1
#
_entry.id   AF-A0A1G9XFZ6-F1
#
_cell.length_a   1.000
_cell.length_b   1.000
_cell.length_c   1.000
_cell.angle_alpha   90.00
_cell.angle_beta   90.00
_cell.angle_gamma   90.00
#
_symmetry.space_group_name_H-M   'P 1'
#
loop_
_entity.id
_entity.type
_entity.pdbx_description
1 polymer ?
#
loop_
_entity_poly.entity_id
_entity_poly.type
_entity_poly.pdbx_seq_one_letter_code
_entity_poly.pdbx_strand_id
1 'polypeptide(L)' 'MSRGVPAVEDEEEVPGSEQSVSAPVTQEEPERELTHEEFDPKGTLALILTYFAVLAIMWVFMYFVEFLGNDLIVVG' A
#
# COMPACT_ATOMS: atom_id res chain seq x y z
N MET A 1 45.49 -22.25 42.13
CA MET A 1 45.32 -20.79 42.09
C MET A 1 44.01 -20.50 41.38
N SER A 2 43.10 -19.81 42.07
CA SER A 2 41.77 -19.41 41.58
C SER A 2 41.66 -17.89 41.75
N ARG A 3 41.06 -17.24 40.74
CA ARG A 3 40.66 -15.83 40.55
C ARG A 3 41.30 -15.30 39.27
N GLY A 4 40.57 -14.70 38.35
CA GLY A 4 39.17 -14.29 38.30
C GLY A 4 39.06 -13.32 37.13
N VAL A 5 38.11 -13.55 36.23
CA VAL A 5 37.67 -12.52 35.26
C VAL A 5 36.71 -11.62 36.03
N PRO A 6 36.86 -10.26 36.04
CA PRO A 6 36.11 -9.43 35.07
C PRO A 6 36.64 -7.99 34.84
N ALA A 7 35.88 -7.23 34.03
CA ALA A 7 36.05 -5.86 33.52
C ALA A 7 36.93 -5.83 32.26
N VAL A 8 36.41 -6.00 31.04
CA VAL A 8 35.31 -5.23 30.42
C VAL A 8 35.48 -3.75 30.78
N GLU A 9 36.53 -3.14 30.23
CA GLU A 9 36.59 -1.70 30.09
C GLU A 9 35.88 -1.38 28.78
N ASP A 10 34.62 -0.99 28.95
CA ASP A 10 33.72 -0.27 28.04
C ASP A 10 34.27 0.05 26.64
N GLU A 11 34.30 -0.96 25.77
CA GLU A 11 33.98 -0.73 24.37
C GLU A 11 32.46 -0.54 24.29
N GLU A 12 31.97 0.60 24.76
CA GLU A 12 30.76 1.19 24.17
C GLU A 12 31.12 1.71 22.78
N GLU A 13 31.57 0.81 21.90
CA GLU A 13 31.33 0.97 20.49
C GLU A 13 29.85 0.68 20.29
N VAL A 14 29.08 1.76 20.38
CA VAL A 14 27.66 1.92 20.10
C VAL A 14 27.09 0.68 19.39
N PRO A 15 26.26 -0.14 20.08
CA PRO A 15 25.67 -1.31 19.46
C PRO A 15 24.68 -0.82 18.41
N GLY A 16 25.09 -0.93 17.15
CA GLY A 16 24.21 -1.00 15.99
C GLY A 16 23.11 0.06 15.98
N SER A 17 23.47 1.34 15.96
CA SER A 17 22.57 2.33 15.36
C SER A 17 22.58 2.09 13.86
N GLU A 18 21.75 1.11 13.47
CA GLU A 18 21.15 0.98 12.15
C GLU A 18 22.14 1.28 11.04
N GLN A 19 23.06 0.33 10.78
CA GLN A 19 23.58 0.20 9.44
C GLN A 19 22.38 -0.13 8.56
N SER A 20 21.67 0.93 8.16
CA SER A 20 20.61 0.89 7.18
C SER A 20 21.24 0.22 5.99
N VAL A 21 20.89 -1.05 5.79
CA VAL A 21 21.22 -1.81 4.61
C VAL A 21 20.41 -1.14 3.50
N SER A 22 20.93 -0.01 3.03
CA SER A 22 20.54 0.54 1.76
C SER A 22 20.94 -0.53 0.77
N ALA A 23 19.94 -1.15 0.16
CA ALA A 23 20.14 -2.01 -1.00
C ALA A 23 21.10 -1.29 -1.95
N PRO A 24 22.00 -2.01 -2.66
CA PRO A 24 22.88 -1.37 -3.61
C PRO A 24 22.06 -0.44 -4.51
N VAL A 25 22.59 0.75 -4.81
CA VAL A 25 22.16 1.67 -5.88
C VAL A 25 22.41 0.98 -7.23
N THR A 26 21.79 -0.17 -7.40
CA THR A 26 21.67 -0.99 -8.60
C THR A 26 20.27 -1.61 -8.55
N GLN A 27 19.30 -0.85 -8.02
CA GLN A 27 17.93 -0.92 -8.49
C GLN A 27 17.81 0.18 -9.54
N GLU A 28 18.49 0.00 -10.67
CA GLU A 28 17.96 0.60 -11.88
C GLU A 28 16.72 -0.24 -12.18
N GLU A 29 15.57 0.20 -11.67
CA GLU A 29 14.30 -0.23 -12.25
C GLU A 29 14.45 0.05 -13.74
N PRO A 30 14.42 -0.97 -14.61
CA PRO A 30 14.57 -0.72 -16.03
C PRO A 30 13.46 0.26 -16.40
N GLU A 31 13.81 1.51 -16.69
CA GLU A 31 12.91 2.50 -17.26
C GLU A 31 12.53 1.99 -18.65
N ARG A 32 11.59 1.04 -18.68
CA ARG A 32 11.02 0.51 -19.89
C ARG A 32 10.01 1.54 -20.34
N GLU A 33 10.32 2.24 -21.43
CA GLU A 33 9.29 2.99 -22.17
C GLU A 33 8.16 2.02 -22.52
N LEU A 34 7.02 2.17 -21.85
CA LEU A 34 5.80 1.46 -22.18
C LEU A 34 5.33 2.02 -23.53
N THR A 35 5.60 1.30 -24.60
CA THR A 35 5.05 1.65 -25.91
C THR A 35 3.54 1.44 -25.87
N HIS A 36 2.76 2.26 -26.57
CA HIS A 36 1.28 2.20 -26.55
C HIS A 36 0.71 0.87 -27.07
N GLU A 37 1.57 0.01 -27.63
CA GLU A 37 1.24 -1.34 -28.10
C GLU A 37 1.14 -2.34 -26.94
N GLU A 38 1.81 -2.09 -25.82
CA GLU A 38 1.74 -2.92 -24.60
C GLU A 38 0.51 -2.61 -23.74
N PHE A 39 -0.14 -1.48 -23.98
CA PHE A 39 -1.36 -1.11 -23.30
C PHE A 39 -2.55 -1.91 -23.87
N ASP A 40 -3.20 -2.73 -23.05
CA ASP A 40 -4.45 -3.39 -23.42
C ASP A 40 -5.66 -2.48 -23.09
N PRO A 41 -6.27 -1.82 -24.10
CA PRO A 41 -7.41 -0.94 -23.88
C PRO A 41 -8.64 -1.73 -23.42
N LYS A 42 -8.76 -3.02 -23.78
CA LYS A 42 -9.91 -3.84 -23.38
C LYS A 42 -9.79 -4.26 -21.93
N GLY A 43 -8.59 -4.65 -21.48
CA GLY A 43 -8.30 -4.95 -20.09
C GLY A 43 -8.53 -3.75 -19.17
N THR A 44 -8.02 -2.58 -19.56
CA THR A 44 -8.26 -1.34 -18.80
C THR A 44 -9.73 -0.94 -18.79
N LEU A 45 -10.43 -1.06 -19.92
CA LEU A 45 -11.87 -0.81 -19.98
C LEU A 45 -12.63 -1.76 -19.06
N ALA A 46 -12.28 -3.05 -19.04
CA ALA A 46 -12.90 -4.03 -18.15
C ALA A 46 -12.67 -3.67 -16.68
N LEU A 47 -11.46 -3.22 -16.31
CA LEU A 47 -11.14 -2.76 -14.97
C LEU A 47 -11.99 -1.54 -14.57
N ILE A 48 -12.07 -0.53 -15.45
CA ILE A 48 -12.88 0.67 -15.24
C ILE A 48 -14.35 0.32 -15.08
N LEU A 49 -14.91 -0.50 -15.96
CA LEU A 49 -16.31 -0.92 -15.89
C LEU A 49 -16.60 -1.74 -14.63
N THR A 50 -15.68 -2.63 -14.25
CA THR A 50 -15.80 -3.40 -13.00
C THR A 50 -15.79 -2.48 -11.79
N TYR A 51 -14.86 -1.54 -11.74
CA TYR A 51 -14.78 -0.53 -10.68
C TYR A 51 -16.04 0.33 -10.61
N PHE A 52 -16.52 0.81 -11.76
CA PHE A 52 -17.75 1.59 -11.85
C PHE A 52 -18.97 0.78 -11.39
N ALA A 53 -19.05 -0.50 -11.73
CA ALA A 53 -20.12 -1.38 -11.26
C ALA A 53 -20.12 -1.51 -9.74
N VAL A 54 -18.95 -1.67 -9.11
CA VAL A 54 -18.83 -1.70 -7.64
C VAL A 54 -19.32 -0.39 -7.03
N LEU A 55 -18.90 0.76 -7.57
CA LEU A 55 -19.37 2.07 -7.10
C LEU A 55 -20.89 2.23 -7.26
N ALA A 56 -21.44 1.84 -8.41
CA ALA A 56 -22.87 1.91 -8.68
C ALA A 56 -23.67 1.01 -7.72
N ILE A 57 -23.20 -0.22 -7.47
CA ILE A 57 -23.82 -1.14 -6.51
C ILE A 57 -23.80 -0.53 -5.11
N MET A 58 -22.65 -0.01 -4.66
CA MET A 58 -22.54 0.65 -3.35
C MET A 58 -23.45 1.87 -3.27
N TRP A 59 -23.49 2.70 -4.31
CA TRP A 59 -24.32 3.91 -4.38
C TRP A 59 -25.82 3.56 -4.32
N VAL A 60 -26.26 2.61 -5.14
CA VAL A 60 -27.63 2.09 -5.11
C VAL A 60 -27.93 1.51 -3.74
N PHE A 61 -27.04 0.69 -3.17
CA PHE A 61 -27.22 0.11 -1.84
C PHE A 61 -27.38 1.19 -0.75
N MET A 62 -26.56 2.24 -0.77
CA MET A 62 -26.70 3.38 0.15
C MET A 62 -28.05 4.07 -0.02
N TYR A 63 -28.48 4.32 -1.26
CA TYR A 63 -29.82 4.83 -1.54
C TYR A 63 -30.91 3.90 -0.98
N PHE A 64 -30.79 2.58 -1.17
CA PHE A 64 -31.76 1.63 -0.60
C PHE A 64 -31.81 1.70 0.93
N VAL A 65 -30.65 1.72 1.60
CA VAL A 65 -30.56 1.83 3.06
C VAL A 65 -31.19 3.12 3.57
N GLU A 66 -30.97 4.23 2.87
CA GLU A 66 -31.48 5.54 3.24
C GLU A 66 -33.01 5.65 3.02
N PHE A 67 -33.53 5.14 1.90
CA PHE A 67 -34.90 5.40 1.46
C PHE A 67 -35.92 4.25 1.67
N LEU A 68 -35.49 3.00 1.92
CA LEU A 68 -36.42 1.91 2.28
C LEU A 68 -36.62 1.74 3.80
N GLY A 69 -35.72 2.29 4.62
CA GLY A 69 -35.74 2.16 6.09
C GLY A 69 -36.13 3.44 6.85
N ASN A 70 -36.04 4.60 6.22
CA ASN A 70 -36.46 5.89 6.76
C ASN A 70 -37.35 6.56 5.69
N ASP A 71 -38.55 6.97 6.07
CA ASP A 71 -39.50 7.60 5.14
C ASP A 71 -38.82 8.75 4.36
N LEU A 72 -39.12 8.83 3.07
CA LEU A 72 -38.72 9.89 2.15
C LEU A 72 -39.26 11.24 2.65
N ILE A 73 -38.62 11.87 3.64
CA ILE A 73 -38.80 13.30 3.88
C ILE A 73 -38.08 14.03 2.73
N VAL A 74 -38.78 14.11 1.61
CA VAL A 74 -38.52 15.05 0.52
C VAL A 74 -38.63 16.44 1.12
N VAL A 75 -37.49 17.08 1.40
CA VAL A 75 -37.46 18.53 1.65
C VAL A 75 -37.46 19.18 0.27
N GLY A 76 -38.65 19.56 -0.17
CA GLY A 76 -38.93 20.36 -1.36
C GLY A 76 -39.98 21.39 -1.04
#